data_AF-A0A4Y2HFE7-F1
#
_entry.id   AF-A0A4Y2HFE7-F1
#
_cell.length_a   1.000
_cell.length_b   1.000
_cell.length_c   1.000
_cell.angle_alpha   90.00
_cell.angle_beta   90.00
_cell.angle_gamma   90.00
#
_symmetry.space_group_name_H-M   'P 1'
#
loop_
_entity.id
_entity.type
_entity.pdbx_description
1 polymer ?
#
loop_
_entity_poly.entity_id
_entity_poly.type
_entity_poly.pdbx_seq_one_letter_code
_entity_poly.pdbx_strand_id
1 'polypeptide(L)'
;MKPGSRAKEFIESYPVTSKNYDAAVTALKERFGKSDLLIEVYVREFIKMIISNVKSVNKLPLDKLFDKIEAQLRALESLGLKPEENTSWLYPMVESSLTEDVLRAWQRSSLFNEPEDSDVPRLTNLMKFLKAEVEGEERLKLARSGFDNTHR
;
A
#
# COMPACT_ATOMS: atom_id res chain seq x y z
N MET A 1 -3.70 -20.93 -5.30
CA MET A 1 -5.03 -20.25 -5.23
C MET A 1 -5.65 -20.49 -3.86
N LYS A 2 -6.38 -19.52 -3.30
CA LYS A 2 -7.08 -19.68 -2.01
C LYS A 2 -8.11 -20.83 -2.11
N PRO A 3 -8.12 -21.80 -1.18
CA PRO A 3 -9.16 -22.84 -1.13
C PRO A 3 -10.57 -22.25 -1.09
N GLY A 4 -11.49 -22.77 -1.90
CA GLY A 4 -12.88 -22.27 -2.00
C GLY A 4 -13.04 -20.93 -2.74
N SER A 5 -12.00 -20.47 -3.46
CA SER A 5 -12.14 -19.29 -4.31
C SER A 5 -12.80 -19.63 -5.65
N ARG A 6 -13.57 -18.68 -6.18
CA ARG A 6 -14.22 -18.80 -7.50
C ARG A 6 -13.22 -19.01 -8.64
N ALA A 7 -11.99 -18.51 -8.51
CA ALA A 7 -10.92 -18.74 -9.48
C ALA A 7 -10.42 -20.20 -9.46
N LYS A 8 -10.39 -20.83 -8.27
CA LYS A 8 -10.04 -22.25 -8.11
C LYS A 8 -11.11 -23.14 -8.76
N GLU A 9 -12.37 -22.93 -8.41
CA GLU A 9 -13.51 -23.66 -9.01
C GLU A 9 -13.53 -23.53 -10.54
N PHE A 10 -13.19 -22.34 -11.04
CA PHE A 10 -13.08 -22.11 -12.48
C PHE A 10 -11.99 -22.94 -13.14
N ILE A 11 -10.80 -23.03 -12.54
CA ILE A 11 -9.71 -23.86 -13.07
C ILE A 11 -10.01 -25.35 -12.96
N GLU A 12 -10.67 -25.79 -11.89
CA GLU A 12 -11.07 -27.19 -11.71
C GLU A 12 -12.06 -27.66 -12.79
N SER A 13 -12.75 -26.74 -13.47
CA SER A 13 -13.62 -27.08 -14.61
C SER A 13 -12.86 -27.47 -15.89
N TYR A 14 -11.56 -27.17 -15.99
CA TYR A 14 -10.75 -27.50 -17.16
C TYR A 14 -10.14 -28.92 -17.02
N PRO A 15 -10.32 -29.81 -18.00
CA PRO A 15 -9.64 -31.10 -18.03
C PRO A 15 -8.10 -30.94 -18.04
N VAL A 16 -7.41 -31.76 -17.24
CA VAL A 16 -5.94 -31.75 -17.08
C VAL A 16 -5.25 -32.32 -18.33
N THR A 17 -5.16 -31.52 -19.38
CA THR A 17 -4.54 -31.88 -20.65
C THR A 17 -3.61 -30.77 -21.11
N SER A 18 -2.53 -31.11 -21.83
CA SER A 18 -1.54 -30.14 -22.29
C SER A 18 -2.15 -29.01 -23.13
N LYS A 19 -3.13 -29.33 -23.97
CA LYS A 19 -3.86 -28.37 -24.81
C LYS A 19 -4.68 -27.36 -23.99
N ASN A 20 -5.13 -27.73 -22.79
CA ASN A 20 -6.01 -26.90 -21.99
C ASN A 20 -5.26 -25.94 -21.06
N TYR A 21 -3.94 -26.07 -20.88
CA TYR A 21 -3.20 -25.16 -20.00
C TYR A 21 -3.23 -23.72 -20.51
N ASP A 22 -2.94 -23.50 -21.79
CA ASP A 22 -2.95 -22.16 -22.39
C ASP A 22 -4.37 -21.58 -22.42
N ALA A 23 -5.37 -22.41 -22.73
CA ALA A 23 -6.78 -22.01 -22.71
C ALA A 23 -7.27 -21.62 -21.31
N ALA A 24 -6.87 -22.38 -20.27
CA ALA A 24 -7.22 -22.11 -18.89
C ALA A 24 -6.56 -20.82 -18.38
N VAL A 25 -5.29 -20.57 -18.73
CA VAL A 25 -4.57 -19.33 -18.39
C VAL A 25 -5.21 -18.13 -19.09
N THR A 26 -5.54 -18.26 -20.38
CA THR A 26 -6.18 -17.19 -21.16
C THR A 26 -7.54 -16.85 -20.57
N ALA A 27 -8.37 -17.86 -20.31
CA ALA A 27 -9.70 -17.66 -19.74
C ALA A 27 -9.65 -17.11 -18.31
N LEU A 28 -8.62 -17.47 -17.51
CA LEU A 28 -8.39 -16.85 -16.21
C LEU A 28 -8.11 -15.34 -16.34
N LYS A 29 -7.23 -14.94 -17.27
CA LYS A 29 -6.90 -13.54 -17.52
C LYS A 29 -8.13 -12.76 -17.99
N GLU A 30 -8.91 -13.31 -18.92
CA GLU A 30 -10.13 -12.67 -19.43
C GLU A 30 -11.19 -12.51 -18.33
N ARG A 31 -11.35 -13.52 -17.48
CA ARG A 31 -12.41 -13.55 -16.48
C ARG A 31 -12.06 -12.78 -15.21
N PHE A 32 -10.81 -12.88 -14.74
CA PHE A 32 -10.37 -12.34 -13.45
C PHE A 32 -9.27 -11.29 -13.56
N GLY A 33 -8.54 -11.22 -14.68
CA GLY A 33 -7.46 -10.26 -14.93
C GLY A 33 -7.93 -8.95 -15.55
N LYS A 34 -9.19 -8.55 -15.31
CA LYS A 34 -9.74 -7.26 -15.80
C LYS A 34 -9.13 -6.11 -15.01
N SER A 35 -8.03 -5.56 -15.51
CA SER A 35 -7.23 -4.52 -14.85
C SER A 35 -8.08 -3.36 -14.35
N ASP A 36 -8.98 -2.83 -15.18
CA ASP A 36 -9.80 -1.65 -14.84
C ASP A 36 -10.70 -1.91 -13.63
N LEU A 37 -11.32 -3.09 -13.57
CA LEU A 37 -12.15 -3.49 -12.43
C LEU A 37 -11.31 -3.73 -11.17
N LEU A 38 -10.12 -4.31 -11.32
CA LEU A 38 -9.21 -4.54 -10.20
C LEU A 38 -8.71 -3.22 -9.63
N ILE A 39 -8.37 -2.25 -10.49
CA ILE A 39 -8.01 -0.89 -10.11
C ILE A 39 -9.12 -0.28 -9.26
N GLU A 40 -10.37 -0.35 -9.70
CA GLU A 40 -11.50 0.14 -8.91
C GLU A 40 -11.60 -0.52 -7.54
N VAL A 41 -11.38 -1.84 -7.46
CA VAL A 41 -11.40 -2.56 -6.18
C VAL A 41 -10.30 -2.05 -5.24
N TYR A 42 -9.05 -1.96 -5.71
CA TYR A 42 -7.94 -1.47 -4.90
C TYR A 42 -8.13 -0.01 -4.47
N VAL A 43 -8.59 0.87 -5.37
CA VAL A 43 -8.89 2.26 -5.02
C VAL A 43 -9.98 2.33 -3.94
N ARG A 44 -11.05 1.54 -4.06
CA ARG A 44 -12.12 1.49 -3.04
C ARG A 44 -11.63 0.93 -1.72
N GLU A 45 -10.75 -0.08 -1.73
CA GLU A 45 -10.11 -0.61 -0.53
C GLU A 45 -9.20 0.42 0.14
N PHE A 46 -8.43 1.18 -0.64
CA PHE A 46 -7.60 2.26 -0.15
C PHE A 46 -8.46 3.36 0.50
N ILE A 47 -9.54 3.79 -0.15
CA ILE A 47 -10.49 4.75 0.43
C ILE A 47 -11.09 4.22 1.74
N LYS A 48 -11.49 2.94 1.79
CA LYS A 48 -12.00 2.31 3.03
C LYS A 48 -10.96 2.34 4.13
N MET A 49 -9.70 2.07 3.83
CA MET A 49 -8.59 2.14 4.79
C MET A 49 -8.43 3.57 5.32
N ILE A 50 -8.43 4.58 4.45
CA ILE A 50 -8.35 6.00 4.84
C ILE A 50 -9.47 6.34 5.81
N ILE A 51 -10.72 6.04 5.43
CA ILE A 51 -11.91 6.31 6.26
C ILE A 51 -11.79 5.61 7.62
N SER A 52 -11.36 4.34 7.61
CA SER A 52 -11.17 3.57 8.84
C SER A 52 -10.12 4.20 9.74
N ASN A 53 -8.99 4.67 9.19
CA ASN A 53 -7.91 5.24 10.00
C ASN A 53 -8.26 6.64 10.53
N VAL A 54 -9.02 7.43 9.77
CA VAL A 54 -9.46 8.77 10.17
C VAL A 54 -10.58 8.71 11.21
N LYS A 55 -11.54 7.78 11.07
CA LYS A 55 -12.71 7.68 11.97
C LYS A 55 -12.48 6.84 13.23
N SER A 56 -11.47 5.98 13.23
CA SER A 56 -11.21 5.11 14.38
C SER A 56 -10.61 5.89 15.55
N VAL A 57 -11.10 5.60 16.76
CA VAL A 57 -10.47 6.03 18.02
C VAL A 57 -9.09 5.38 18.17
N ASN A 58 -8.96 4.13 17.72
CA ASN A 58 -7.71 3.38 17.69
C ASN A 58 -7.13 3.43 16.29
N LYS A 59 -6.30 4.44 16.03
CA LYS A 59 -5.59 4.60 14.76
C LYS A 59 -4.61 3.44 14.56
N LEU A 60 -4.37 3.06 13.31
CA LEU A 60 -3.36 2.06 13.00
C LEU A 60 -1.98 2.58 13.43
N PRO A 61 -1.14 1.73 14.05
CA PRO A 61 0.28 2.00 14.22
C PRO A 61 0.93 2.39 12.89
N LEU A 62 1.90 3.30 12.92
CA LEU A 62 2.48 3.89 11.70
C LEU A 62 3.14 2.83 10.80
N ASP A 63 3.83 1.85 11.39
CA ASP A 63 4.41 0.70 10.67
C ASP A 63 3.35 -0.07 9.88
N LYS A 64 2.23 -0.41 10.53
CA LYS A 64 1.13 -1.15 9.89
C LYS A 64 0.39 -0.32 8.86
N LEU A 65 0.31 0.99 9.05
CA LEU A 65 -0.28 1.90 8.07
C LEU A 65 0.62 1.98 6.83
N PHE A 66 1.93 2.17 7.03
CA PHE A 66 2.93 2.22 5.96
C PHE A 66 2.92 0.93 5.13
N ASP A 67 3.00 -0.24 5.77
CA ASP A 67 2.96 -1.54 5.09
C ASP A 67 1.72 -1.69 4.19
N LYS A 68 0.56 -1.22 4.66
CA LYS A 68 -0.68 -1.27 3.89
C LYS A 68 -0.68 -0.29 2.73
N ILE A 69 -0.21 0.94 2.92
CA ILE A 69 -0.09 1.93 1.85
C ILE A 69 0.84 1.40 0.76
N GLU A 70 2.02 0.90 1.15
CA GLU A 70 3.01 0.35 0.22
C GLU A 70 2.44 -0.86 -0.55
N ALA A 71 1.73 -1.77 0.14
CA ALA A 71 1.08 -2.90 -0.51
C ALA A 71 0.01 -2.48 -1.52
N GLN A 72 -0.79 -1.45 -1.21
CA GLN A 72 -1.80 -0.91 -2.12
C GLN A 72 -1.16 -0.24 -3.34
N LEU A 73 -0.12 0.57 -3.15
CA LEU A 73 0.62 1.19 -4.25
C LEU A 73 1.25 0.14 -5.17
N ARG A 74 1.89 -0.89 -4.60
CA ARG A 74 2.48 -2.01 -5.35
C ARG A 74 1.43 -2.80 -6.13
N ALA A 75 0.24 -2.98 -5.56
CA ALA A 75 -0.87 -3.65 -6.24
C ALA A 75 -1.36 -2.83 -7.44
N LEU A 76 -1.55 -1.52 -7.29
CA LEU A 76 -1.93 -0.62 -8.37
C LEU A 76 -0.86 -0.59 -9.48
N GLU A 77 0.41 -0.54 -9.10
CA GLU A 77 1.54 -0.60 -10.05
C GLU A 77 1.54 -1.90 -10.86
N SER A 78 1.26 -3.05 -10.22
CA SER A 78 1.16 -4.34 -10.90
C SER A 78 0.01 -4.43 -11.92
N LEU A 79 -0.97 -3.52 -11.82
CA LEU A 79 -2.09 -3.38 -12.74
C LEU A 79 -1.85 -2.33 -13.84
N GLY A 80 -0.64 -1.76 -13.89
CA GLY A 80 -0.25 -0.76 -14.88
C GLY A 80 -0.46 0.69 -14.45
N LEU A 81 -0.95 0.95 -13.23
CA LEU A 81 -1.01 2.30 -12.68
C LEU A 81 0.30 2.66 -12.00
N LYS A 82 1.21 3.27 -12.76
CA LYS A 82 2.48 3.73 -12.19
C LYS A 82 2.23 4.88 -11.21
N PRO A 83 2.67 4.77 -9.94
CA PRO A 83 2.45 5.82 -8.94
C PRO A 83 3.05 7.17 -9.34
N GLU A 84 4.17 7.15 -10.07
CA GLU A 84 4.90 8.33 -10.56
C GLU A 84 4.11 9.14 -11.61
N GLU A 85 3.32 8.46 -12.44
CA GLU A 85 2.49 9.07 -13.48
C GLU A 85 1.11 9.50 -12.92
N ASN A 86 0.74 9.00 -11.73
CA ASN A 86 -0.58 9.17 -11.12
C ASN A 86 -0.54 9.95 -9.79
N THR A 87 0.53 10.72 -9.60
CA THR A 87 0.82 11.45 -8.36
C THR A 87 -0.28 12.42 -7.95
N SER A 88 -0.98 13.01 -8.92
CA SER A 88 -2.01 14.04 -8.71
C SER A 88 -3.17 13.60 -7.82
N TRP A 89 -3.58 12.33 -7.91
CA TRP A 89 -4.67 11.78 -7.09
C TRP A 89 -4.17 10.77 -6.05
N LEU A 90 -3.02 10.11 -6.28
CA LEU A 90 -2.42 9.21 -5.29
C LEU A 90 -1.83 9.96 -4.09
N TYR A 91 -1.19 11.11 -4.33
CA TYR A 91 -0.64 11.94 -3.25
C TYR A 91 -1.71 12.30 -2.20
N PRO A 92 -2.84 12.95 -2.56
CA PRO A 92 -3.84 13.32 -1.56
C PRO A 92 -4.48 12.10 -0.88
N MET A 93 -4.54 10.92 -1.53
CA MET A 93 -5.01 9.69 -0.89
C MET A 93 -4.05 9.20 0.20
N VAL A 94 -2.75 9.15 -0.10
CA VAL A 94 -1.73 8.77 0.88
C VAL A 94 -1.70 9.77 2.03
N GLU A 95 -1.67 11.07 1.71
CA GLU A 95 -1.66 12.15 2.71
C GLU A 95 -2.90 12.08 3.63
N SER A 96 -4.10 11.87 3.06
CA SER A 96 -5.34 11.76 3.84
C SER A 96 -5.40 10.54 4.76
N SER A 97 -4.58 9.51 4.53
CA SER A 97 -4.53 8.32 5.37
C SER A 97 -3.79 8.55 6.69
N LEU A 98 -2.99 9.62 6.78
CA LEU A 98 -2.07 9.88 7.89
C LEU A 98 -2.76 10.55 9.07
N THR A 99 -2.15 10.39 10.25
CA THR A 99 -2.62 11.05 11.47
C THR A 99 -2.12 12.50 11.51
N GLU A 100 -2.79 13.36 12.27
CA GLU A 100 -2.41 14.77 12.37
C GLU A 100 -0.96 14.96 12.85
N ASP A 101 -0.49 14.14 13.79
CA ASP A 101 0.89 14.23 14.29
C ASP A 101 1.92 13.87 13.22
N VAL A 102 1.63 12.84 12.41
CA VAL A 102 2.48 12.45 11.27
C VAL A 102 2.44 13.52 10.18
N LEU A 103 1.29 14.14 9.93
CA LEU A 103 1.16 15.25 8.97
C LEU A 103 1.96 16.48 9.41
N ARG A 104 1.94 16.84 10.70
CA ARG A 104 2.76 17.92 11.24
C ARG A 104 4.25 17.60 11.15
N ALA A 105 4.65 16.34 11.39
CA ALA A 105 6.03 15.90 11.19
C ALA A 105 6.43 16.00 9.71
N TRP A 106 5.56 15.58 8.80
CA TRP A 106 5.74 15.68 7.35
C TRP A 106 5.97 17.13 6.91
N GLN A 107 5.11 18.07 7.32
CA GLN A 107 5.24 19.49 6.98
C GLN A 107 6.54 20.15 7.48
N ARG A 108 7.12 19.63 8.57
CA ARG A 108 8.40 20.11 9.11
C ARG A 108 9.61 19.44 8.47
N SER A 109 9.41 18.39 7.66
CA SER A 109 10.47 17.65 7.00
C SER A 109 11.13 18.50 5.91
N SER A 110 12.44 18.31 5.72
CA SER A 110 13.15 18.89 4.57
C SER A 110 12.60 18.37 3.25
N LEU A 111 12.13 17.11 3.22
CA LEU A 111 11.55 16.45 2.03
C LEU A 111 10.21 17.08 1.58
N PHE A 112 9.51 17.78 2.48
CA PHE A 112 8.30 18.52 2.14
C PHE A 112 8.60 19.87 1.46
N ASN A 113 9.70 20.49 1.86
CA ASN A 113 10.13 21.82 1.41
C ASN A 113 11.15 21.73 0.26
N GLU A 114 11.36 20.56 -0.32
CA GLU A 114 12.19 20.44 -1.52
C GLU A 114 11.59 21.31 -2.63
N PRO A 115 12.43 22.07 -3.36
CA PRO A 115 11.95 22.95 -4.42
C PRO A 115 11.22 22.14 -5.50
N GLU A 116 10.12 22.71 -6.03
CA GLU A 116 9.27 22.07 -7.08
C GLU A 116 10.05 21.72 -8.36
N ASP A 117 11.25 22.27 -8.55
CA ASP A 117 12.19 21.96 -9.65
C ASP A 117 12.93 20.61 -9.48
N SER A 118 12.64 19.89 -8.38
CA SER A 118 13.07 18.51 -8.20
C SER A 118 12.30 17.59 -9.14
N ASP A 119 13.02 16.84 -9.99
CA ASP A 119 12.46 15.75 -10.82
C ASP A 119 11.79 14.63 -9.98
N VAL A 120 11.95 14.65 -8.65
CA VAL A 120 11.36 13.64 -7.75
C VAL A 120 9.91 14.01 -7.42
N PRO A 121 8.94 13.10 -7.69
CA PRO A 121 7.56 13.35 -7.33
C PRO A 121 7.35 13.51 -5.82
N ARG A 122 6.47 14.45 -5.44
CA ARG A 122 6.12 14.70 -4.03
C ARG A 122 5.62 13.46 -3.29
N LEU A 123 4.88 12.57 -3.99
CA LEU A 123 4.46 11.27 -3.46
C LEU A 123 5.66 10.39 -3.07
N THR A 124 6.70 10.37 -3.89
CA THR A 124 7.94 9.63 -3.62
C THR A 124 8.63 10.17 -2.37
N ASN A 125 8.68 11.50 -2.20
CA ASN A 125 9.23 12.12 -1.00
C ASN A 125 8.40 11.80 0.26
N LEU A 126 7.08 11.79 0.15
CA LEU A 126 6.20 11.37 1.24
C LEU A 126 6.45 9.91 1.64
N MET A 127 6.56 9.00 0.68
CA MET A 127 6.84 7.58 0.98
C MET A 127 8.22 7.37 1.61
N LYS A 128 9.25 8.12 1.16
CA LYS A 128 10.58 8.14 1.79
C LYS A 128 10.51 8.63 3.23
N PHE A 129 9.78 9.72 3.49
CA PHE A 129 9.56 10.25 4.82
C PHE A 129 8.88 9.23 5.74
N LEU A 130 7.78 8.62 5.29
CA LEU A 130 7.05 7.64 6.11
C LEU A 130 7.93 6.43 6.47
N LYS A 131 8.73 5.95 5.51
CA LYS A 131 9.69 4.88 5.77
C LYS A 131 10.71 5.28 6.84
N ALA A 132 11.27 6.48 6.75
CA ALA A 132 12.23 6.97 7.73
C ALA A 132 11.60 7.12 9.14
N GLU A 133 10.35 7.55 9.21
CA GLU A 133 9.62 7.68 10.48
C GLU A 133 9.36 6.30 11.12
N VAL A 134 8.97 5.30 10.33
CA VAL A 134 8.81 3.91 10.79
C VAL A 134 10.12 3.36 11.34
N GLU A 135 11.22 3.48 10.58
CA GLU A 135 12.55 3.07 11.05
C GLU A 135 12.99 3.85 12.30
N GLY A 136 12.62 5.12 12.40
CA GLY A 136 12.86 5.97 13.57
C GLY A 136 12.15 5.45 14.82
N GLU A 137 10.88 5.09 14.70
CA GLU A 137 10.12 4.46 15.80
C GLU A 137 10.73 3.12 16.24
N GLU A 138 11.19 2.30 15.29
CA GLU A 138 11.85 1.02 15.60
C GLU A 138 13.17 1.22 16.35
N ARG A 139 14.00 2.18 15.89
CA ARG A 139 15.25 2.55 16.58
C ARG A 139 14.97 3.09 17.97
N LEU A 140 13.92 3.91 18.14
CA LEU A 140 13.53 4.44 19.45
C LEU A 140 13.07 3.32 20.40
N LYS A 141 12.28 2.35 19.90
CA LYS A 141 11.86 1.17 20.67
C LYS A 141 13.06 0.36 21.12
N LEU A 142 14.01 0.10 20.22
CA LEU A 142 15.28 -0.60 20.53
C LEU A 142 16.12 0.14 21.58
N ALA A 143 16.26 1.46 21.43
CA ALA A 143 17.02 2.26 22.38
C ALA A 143 16.39 2.24 23.78
N ARG A 144 15.05 2.21 23.88
CA ARG A 144 14.34 2.17 25.16
C ARG A 144 14.33 0.79 25.79
N SER A 145 14.11 -0.27 25.01
CA SER A 145 14.09 -1.65 25.51
C SER A 145 15.45 -2.14 26.00
N GLY A 146 16.55 -1.58 25.49
CA GLY A 146 17.90 -1.87 25.96
C GLY A 146 18.17 -1.49 27.42
N PHE A 147 17.34 -0.64 28.03
CA PHE A 147 17.46 -0.20 29.42
C PHE A 147 16.45 -0.87 30.38
N ASP A 148 15.50 -1.67 29.88
CA ASP A 148 14.48 -2.37 30.69
C ASP A 148 14.99 -3.67 31.35
N ASN A 149 16.31 -3.83 31.50
CA ASN A 149 16.89 -4.84 32.39
C ASN A 149 16.73 -4.43 33.87
N THR A 150 15.49 -4.33 34.34
CA THR A 150 15.14 -4.35 35.77
C THR A 150 14.88 -5.79 36.23
N HIS A 151 15.90 -6.64 36.06
CA HIS A 151 16.07 -7.79 36.95
C HIS A 151 17.18 -7.46 37.94
N ARG A 152 16.79 -6.95 39.09
CA ARG A 152 17.60 -6.91 40.30
C ARG A 152 16.78 -7.42 41.48
#